data_AF-A0AAJ2SJ95-F1
#
_entry.id   AF-A0AAJ2SJ95-F1
#
_cell.length_a   1.000
_cell.length_b   1.000
_cell.length_c   1.000
_cell.angle_alpha   90.00
_cell.angle_beta   90.00
_cell.angle_gamma   90.00
#
_symmetry.space_group_name_H-M   'P 1'
#
loop_
_entity.id
_entity.type
_entity.pdbx_description
1 polymer ?
#
loop_
_entity_poly.entity_id
_entity_poly.type
_entity_poly.pdbx_seq_one_letter_code
_entity_poly.pdbx_strand_id
1 'polypeptide(L)'
;MKKKNRKEVISKVFGKVFVMMALAMTFSCQDTTLEEEKTTTNVVEKKFFFNKISASASSDLARRWAPIHYKDVDATGTYSEGGKSDYLTAINYDNDWNAENNWNNLPAFANSLSAHCYYSVVESKTHWFITYAFFSPRDWTDIALLYQLDQHENDLEGVLMIVEKDGSAYGSLKGAVTTNHSDFFSYATAGSSFVTGLESIDGTLQMKDFNGEMHPVTAQEAKGHGLKAWPQHDINGDGIIYYPSASGVAQIPADNYDNYVEYKLVNIFEAGGLWDQRFNTDLFFNAGGGFKGNDFKSGGANAPWAWNDGNDGIVQGGELATDPAKLADNYFDGVGNFSRTYINNNYNAAAGGVVTVFQNCNYTGYAVALPVGNYTLAQLKSYGVVNDDLSSVRLESGYKITLYQNDNFGGETIIITGNNSCLGTFNDKASSVKISVL
;
A
#
# COMPACT_ATOMS: atom_id res chain seq x y z
N MET A 1 35.66 -21.89 33.21
CA MET A 1 35.99 -23.09 34.04
C MET A 1 35.24 -23.02 35.37
N LYS A 2 34.77 -24.17 35.88
CA LYS A 2 34.33 -24.49 37.28
C LYS A 2 33.21 -23.66 37.98
N LYS A 3 32.08 -24.37 38.15
CA LYS A 3 30.88 -24.12 38.98
C LYS A 3 31.14 -23.93 40.49
N LYS A 4 30.17 -23.32 41.20
CA LYS A 4 29.63 -23.88 42.47
C LYS A 4 28.18 -23.42 42.78
N ASN A 5 27.32 -24.38 43.14
CA ASN A 5 25.97 -24.17 43.71
C ASN A 5 26.10 -23.85 45.24
N ARG A 6 25.07 -23.65 46.10
CA ARG A 6 23.64 -24.06 46.13
C ARG A 6 22.94 -23.44 47.36
N LYS A 7 21.61 -23.22 47.32
CA LYS A 7 20.56 -23.51 48.36
C LYS A 7 19.51 -22.39 48.58
N GLU A 8 18.26 -22.85 48.71
CA GLU A 8 17.06 -22.10 49.11
C GLU A 8 16.96 -21.94 50.65
N VAL A 9 16.17 -20.96 51.12
CA VAL A 9 15.33 -21.08 52.34
C VAL A 9 14.04 -20.27 52.15
N ILE A 10 12.88 -20.86 52.48
CA ILE A 10 11.58 -20.18 52.64
C ILE A 10 11.13 -20.33 54.09
N SER A 11 10.66 -19.24 54.73
CA SER A 11 9.92 -19.26 56.01
C SER A 11 9.12 -17.95 56.14
N LYS A 12 7.78 -17.95 55.97
CA LYS A 12 6.74 -18.22 56.99
C LYS A 12 6.81 -17.36 58.26
N VAL A 13 5.69 -16.66 58.54
CA VAL A 13 5.35 -15.99 59.80
C VAL A 13 4.05 -16.58 60.36
N PHE A 14 3.95 -16.62 61.70
CA PHE A 14 2.86 -17.18 62.53
C PHE A 14 1.59 -16.29 62.52
N GLY A 15 0.40 -16.68 63.01
CA GLY A 15 -0.07 -17.92 63.65
C GLY A 15 -1.08 -17.66 64.79
N LYS A 16 -1.80 -18.72 65.25
CA LYS A 16 -2.85 -18.81 66.32
C LYS A 16 -4.30 -18.50 65.84
N VAL A 17 -5.36 -19.34 65.97
CA VAL A 17 -5.77 -20.54 66.78
C VAL A 17 -6.74 -20.22 67.94
N PHE A 18 -7.97 -20.77 67.85
CA PHE A 18 -8.91 -21.32 68.87
C PHE A 18 -10.26 -21.64 68.13
N VAL A 19 -11.13 -22.60 68.47
CA VAL A 19 -11.04 -23.86 69.25
C VAL A 19 -12.21 -24.79 68.83
N MET A 20 -12.24 -26.08 69.24
CA MET A 20 -13.30 -27.06 68.91
C MET A 20 -14.59 -26.93 69.74
N MET A 21 -15.75 -27.33 69.18
CA MET A 21 -16.58 -28.40 69.76
C MET A 21 -17.55 -29.00 68.70
N ALA A 22 -18.01 -30.24 68.89
CA ALA A 22 -18.81 -30.99 67.92
C ALA A 22 -20.15 -31.47 68.49
N LEU A 23 -21.18 -31.59 67.64
CA LEU A 23 -22.32 -32.48 67.86
C LEU A 23 -22.92 -32.92 66.51
N ALA A 24 -23.36 -34.17 66.40
CA ALA A 24 -23.87 -34.76 65.16
C ALA A 24 -25.37 -35.06 65.28
N MET A 25 -26.11 -34.94 64.18
CA MET A 25 -27.36 -35.67 63.93
C MET A 25 -27.56 -35.92 62.43
N THR A 26 -28.11 -37.09 62.11
CA THR A 26 -28.30 -37.66 60.76
C THR A 26 -29.55 -37.13 60.07
N PHE A 27 -29.55 -36.94 58.75
CA PHE A 27 -30.78 -37.07 57.96
C PHE A 27 -30.55 -37.60 56.52
N SER A 28 -31.63 -38.22 56.04
CA SER A 28 -31.82 -39.06 54.86
C SER A 28 -31.27 -38.53 53.52
N CYS A 29 -30.93 -39.49 52.64
CA CYS A 29 -30.71 -39.23 51.22
C CYS A 29 -32.07 -39.18 50.50
N GLN A 30 -32.31 -38.14 49.71
CA GLN A 30 -33.37 -38.12 48.70
C GLN A 30 -32.86 -37.38 47.46
N ASP A 31 -33.00 -38.00 46.30
CA ASP A 31 -32.68 -37.40 45.01
C ASP A 31 -33.62 -36.22 44.71
N THR A 32 -33.03 -35.07 44.40
CA THR A 32 -33.71 -34.02 43.63
C THR A 32 -32.84 -33.63 42.46
N THR A 33 -33.21 -34.13 41.29
CA THR A 33 -32.73 -33.63 39.99
C THR A 33 -33.14 -32.18 39.83
N LEU A 34 -32.17 -31.26 39.88
CA LEU A 34 -32.36 -29.90 39.40
C LEU A 34 -32.05 -29.89 37.91
N GLU A 35 -33.05 -29.54 37.10
CA GLU A 35 -32.87 -29.39 35.66
C GLU A 35 -31.90 -28.22 35.39
N GLU A 36 -30.86 -28.49 34.61
CA GLU A 36 -29.94 -27.44 34.15
C GLU A 36 -30.67 -26.62 33.07
N GLU A 37 -31.26 -25.49 33.46
CA GLU A 37 -31.92 -24.58 32.53
C GLU A 37 -30.86 -24.00 31.57
N LYS A 38 -30.75 -24.64 30.40
CA LYS A 38 -29.79 -24.33 29.35
C LYS A 38 -30.13 -22.97 28.73
N THR A 39 -29.76 -21.92 29.45
CA THR A 39 -29.91 -20.53 29.03
C THR A 39 -29.04 -20.32 27.79
N THR A 40 -29.66 -20.47 26.62
CA THR A 40 -29.06 -20.12 25.34
C THR A 40 -28.96 -18.60 25.26
N THR A 41 -27.92 -18.06 25.88
CA THR A 41 -27.43 -16.72 25.57
C THR A 41 -27.04 -16.73 24.09
N ASN A 42 -27.98 -16.28 23.26
CA ASN A 42 -27.68 -15.79 21.92
C ASN A 42 -26.75 -14.59 22.10
N VAL A 43 -25.45 -14.87 22.20
CA VAL A 43 -24.40 -13.90 21.94
C VAL A 43 -24.56 -13.56 20.46
N VAL A 44 -25.40 -12.58 20.19
CA VAL A 44 -25.42 -11.88 18.91
C VAL A 44 -24.02 -11.30 18.80
N GLU A 45 -23.18 -11.94 17.98
CA GLU A 45 -21.98 -11.29 17.49
C GLU A 45 -22.43 -9.95 16.91
N LYS A 46 -22.10 -8.87 17.61
CA LYS A 46 -22.11 -7.55 16.99
C LYS A 46 -21.04 -7.62 15.91
N LYS A 47 -21.45 -7.97 14.70
CA LYS A 47 -20.75 -7.57 13.48
C LYS A 47 -20.64 -6.06 13.57
N PHE A 48 -19.48 -5.60 14.03
CA PHE A 48 -19.07 -4.22 13.89
C PHE A 48 -18.90 -4.01 12.38
N PHE A 49 -19.99 -3.58 11.74
CA PHE A 49 -19.93 -2.91 10.46
C PHE A 49 -19.18 -1.60 10.68
N PHE A 50 -17.85 -1.69 10.58
CA PHE A 50 -17.04 -0.50 10.39
C PHE A 50 -17.43 0.05 9.02
N ASN A 51 -18.28 1.08 9.02
CA ASN A 51 -18.63 1.77 7.80
C ASN A 51 -17.37 2.42 7.25
N LYS A 52 -17.06 2.14 5.98
CA LYS A 52 -15.98 2.83 5.27
C LYS A 52 -16.19 4.34 5.31
N ILE A 53 -15.08 5.11 5.33
CA ILE A 53 -15.17 6.56 5.20
C ILE A 53 -15.86 6.99 3.90
N SER A 54 -16.54 8.13 3.92
CA SER A 54 -17.17 8.69 2.73
C SER A 54 -16.10 9.15 1.72
N ALA A 55 -16.48 9.30 0.44
CA ALA A 55 -15.56 9.80 -0.59
C ALA A 55 -15.02 11.20 -0.25
N SER A 56 -15.87 12.08 0.32
CA SER A 56 -15.44 13.40 0.82
C SER A 56 -14.42 13.25 1.94
N ALA A 57 -14.74 12.48 2.99
CA ALA A 57 -13.85 12.29 4.13
C ALA A 57 -12.51 11.64 3.73
N SER A 58 -12.51 10.78 2.71
CA SER A 58 -11.30 10.20 2.11
C SER A 58 -10.44 11.26 1.40
N SER A 59 -11.08 12.18 0.66
CA SER A 59 -10.40 13.32 0.03
C SER A 59 -9.87 14.32 1.06
N ASP A 60 -10.65 14.63 2.10
CA ASP A 60 -10.24 15.49 3.22
C ASP A 60 -9.07 14.90 4.00
N LEU A 61 -9.07 13.58 4.24
CA LEU A 61 -7.99 12.85 4.89
C LEU A 61 -6.70 12.83 4.05
N ALA A 62 -6.83 12.64 2.73
CA ALA A 62 -5.69 12.76 1.82
C ALA A 62 -5.14 14.20 1.83
N ARG A 63 -5.98 15.22 1.63
CA ARG A 63 -5.57 16.64 1.70
C ARG A 63 -4.82 16.95 3.01
N ARG A 64 -5.32 16.46 4.14
CA ARG A 64 -4.72 16.68 5.47
C ARG A 64 -3.30 16.11 5.60
N TRP A 65 -2.99 14.98 4.97
CA TRP A 65 -1.70 14.28 5.09
C TRP A 65 -0.85 14.32 3.81
N ALA A 66 -1.30 15.05 2.79
CA ALA A 66 -0.55 15.26 1.57
C ALA A 66 0.74 16.05 1.86
N PRO A 67 1.90 15.67 1.30
CA PRO A 67 3.17 16.27 1.69
C PRO A 67 3.36 17.67 1.09
N ILE A 68 4.12 18.51 1.79
CA ILE A 68 4.83 19.61 1.14
C ILE A 68 6.03 18.97 0.45
N HIS A 69 6.13 19.14 -0.86
CA HIS A 69 7.05 18.37 -1.70
C HIS A 69 8.12 19.28 -2.30
N TYR A 70 9.37 18.98 -2.00
CA TYR A 70 10.55 19.69 -2.48
C TYR A 70 11.07 18.95 -3.72
N LYS A 71 11.12 19.62 -4.87
CA LYS A 71 11.63 19.03 -6.11
C LYS A 71 12.89 19.78 -6.51
N ASP A 72 14.01 19.09 -6.46
CA ASP A 72 15.27 19.58 -7.04
C ASP A 72 15.12 19.61 -8.57
N VAL A 73 15.71 20.61 -9.22
CA VAL A 73 15.58 20.85 -10.67
C VAL A 73 16.97 21.08 -11.25
N ASP A 74 17.27 20.51 -12.41
CA ASP A 74 18.52 20.82 -13.14
C ASP A 74 18.21 21.42 -14.52
N ALA A 75 18.46 22.71 -14.67
CA ALA A 75 18.28 23.39 -15.97
C ALA A 75 19.25 22.94 -17.08
N THR A 76 20.31 22.19 -16.76
CA THR A 76 21.46 21.91 -17.65
C THR A 76 21.36 20.56 -18.38
N GLY A 77 22.11 20.43 -19.48
CA GLY A 77 22.12 19.20 -20.28
C GLY A 77 21.09 19.15 -21.40
N THR A 78 21.17 18.11 -22.23
CA THR A 78 20.45 18.02 -23.53
C THR A 78 18.94 17.87 -23.38
N TYR A 79 18.49 17.23 -22.30
CA TYR A 79 17.09 16.82 -22.12
C TYR A 79 16.39 17.49 -20.94
N SER A 80 16.98 18.52 -20.33
CA SER A 80 16.37 19.25 -19.21
C SER A 80 15.10 20.03 -19.57
N GLU A 81 14.95 20.43 -20.84
CA GLU A 81 13.97 21.44 -21.28
C GLU A 81 14.04 22.73 -20.41
N GLY A 82 15.27 23.12 -20.02
CA GLY A 82 15.51 24.24 -19.11
C GLY A 82 15.09 23.97 -17.67
N GLY A 83 14.99 22.71 -17.25
CA GLY A 83 14.57 22.22 -15.93
C GLY A 83 13.16 21.65 -15.90
N LYS A 84 12.39 21.81 -16.99
CA LYS A 84 10.98 21.40 -17.07
C LYS A 84 10.77 19.90 -17.18
N SER A 85 11.81 19.14 -17.48
CA SER A 85 11.80 17.68 -17.35
C SER A 85 11.66 17.21 -15.91
N ASP A 86 12.04 18.05 -14.93
CA ASP A 86 11.88 17.81 -13.50
C ASP A 86 10.58 18.40 -12.93
N TYR A 87 9.69 18.97 -13.74
CA TYR A 87 8.48 19.60 -13.21
C TYR A 87 7.42 18.53 -12.88
N LEU A 88 6.75 18.70 -11.74
CA LEU A 88 5.57 17.89 -11.43
C LEU A 88 4.43 18.27 -12.37
N THR A 89 3.85 17.28 -13.05
CA THR A 89 2.75 17.51 -13.99
C THR A 89 1.74 16.35 -13.99
N ALA A 90 0.67 16.47 -14.77
CA ALA A 90 -0.22 15.34 -15.02
C ALA A 90 0.44 14.32 -15.96
N ILE A 91 0.15 13.03 -15.78
CA ILE A 91 0.56 11.94 -16.69
C ILE A 91 0.06 12.20 -18.12
N ASN A 92 -1.09 12.86 -18.24
CA ASN A 92 -1.79 13.23 -19.48
C ASN A 92 -1.71 14.74 -19.78
N TYR A 93 -0.57 15.39 -19.49
CA TYR A 93 -0.42 16.85 -19.60
C TYR A 93 -0.61 17.38 -21.03
N ASP A 94 -0.38 16.55 -22.04
CA ASP A 94 -0.54 16.84 -23.47
C ASP A 94 -1.96 16.54 -24.00
N ASN A 95 -2.86 16.12 -23.10
CA ASN A 95 -4.27 15.78 -23.30
C ASN A 95 -4.57 14.38 -23.87
N ASP A 96 -3.61 13.45 -23.88
CA ASP A 96 -3.87 12.04 -24.15
C ASP A 96 -3.27 11.09 -23.08
N TRP A 97 -3.49 9.78 -23.21
CA TRP A 97 -2.98 8.77 -22.26
C TRP A 97 -1.98 7.83 -22.95
N ASN A 98 -1.22 8.34 -23.91
CA ASN A 98 -0.10 7.63 -24.51
C ASN A 98 1.15 7.84 -23.65
N ALA A 99 1.77 6.77 -23.21
CA ALA A 99 3.04 6.86 -22.49
C ALA A 99 4.23 7.04 -23.44
N GLU A 100 4.07 6.79 -24.74
CA GLU A 100 5.14 6.74 -25.76
C GLU A 100 5.30 8.06 -26.56
N ASN A 101 4.76 9.17 -26.07
CA ASN A 101 4.97 10.52 -26.62
C ASN A 101 5.24 11.58 -25.53
N ASN A 102 5.16 11.22 -24.25
CA ASN A 102 5.37 12.13 -23.12
C ASN A 102 6.79 12.72 -23.09
N TRP A 103 7.80 12.03 -23.62
CA TRP A 103 9.13 12.58 -23.79
C TRP A 103 9.20 13.58 -24.94
N ASN A 104 8.59 13.25 -26.09
CA ASN A 104 8.66 14.07 -27.31
C ASN A 104 7.78 15.32 -27.25
N ASN A 105 6.64 15.25 -26.56
CA ASN A 105 5.67 16.34 -26.46
C ASN A 105 6.10 17.43 -25.46
N LEU A 106 6.95 17.12 -24.49
CA LEU A 106 7.36 18.04 -23.43
C LEU A 106 7.75 19.46 -23.93
N PRO A 107 8.59 19.64 -24.97
CA PRO A 107 8.97 20.97 -25.46
C PRO A 107 7.77 21.80 -25.99
N ALA A 108 6.72 21.15 -26.50
CA ALA A 108 5.53 21.83 -26.99
C ALA A 108 4.59 22.29 -25.85
N PHE A 109 4.56 21.56 -24.74
CA PHE A 109 3.71 21.82 -23.58
C PHE A 109 4.47 22.38 -22.36
N ALA A 110 5.77 22.64 -22.50
CA ALA A 110 6.69 23.09 -21.45
C ALA A 110 6.19 24.27 -20.60
N ASN A 111 5.33 25.13 -21.14
CA ASN A 111 4.76 26.29 -20.43
C ASN A 111 3.33 26.03 -19.88
N SER A 112 2.87 24.78 -19.87
CA SER A 112 1.53 24.33 -19.46
C SER A 112 1.56 23.21 -18.41
N LEU A 113 2.75 22.91 -17.86
CA LEU A 113 2.97 21.84 -16.87
C LEU A 113 2.38 22.25 -15.52
N SER A 114 1.09 21.99 -15.33
CA SER A 114 0.37 22.28 -14.10
C SER A 114 0.55 21.15 -13.09
N ALA A 115 0.86 21.50 -11.84
CA ALA A 115 1.27 20.57 -10.79
C ALA A 115 0.13 19.64 -10.33
N HIS A 116 0.38 18.33 -10.40
CA HIS A 116 -0.55 17.30 -9.97
C HIS A 116 0.15 16.28 -9.06
N CYS A 117 -0.60 15.74 -8.11
CA CYS A 117 -0.19 14.61 -7.29
C CYS A 117 -1.31 13.58 -7.29
N TYR A 118 -1.00 12.36 -7.71
CA TYR A 118 -1.96 11.26 -7.74
C TYR A 118 -2.02 10.61 -6.36
N TYR A 119 -3.21 10.36 -5.83
CA TYR A 119 -3.37 9.75 -4.51
C TYR A 119 -4.37 8.60 -4.47
N SER A 120 -4.19 7.72 -3.49
CA SER A 120 -5.17 6.69 -3.13
C SER A 120 -5.26 6.52 -1.62
N VAL A 121 -6.42 6.03 -1.15
CA VAL A 121 -6.63 5.71 0.27
C VAL A 121 -7.08 4.26 0.40
N VAL A 122 -6.31 3.48 1.15
CA VAL A 122 -6.68 2.16 1.64
C VAL A 122 -6.96 2.25 3.13
N GLU A 123 -8.03 1.59 3.59
CA GLU A 123 -8.54 1.68 4.95
C GLU A 123 -8.56 0.28 5.58
N SER A 124 -7.85 0.07 6.69
CA SER A 124 -8.02 -1.10 7.55
C SER A 124 -8.84 -0.78 8.79
N LYS A 125 -9.11 -1.78 9.65
CA LYS A 125 -9.86 -1.56 10.90
C LYS A 125 -9.23 -0.52 11.82
N THR A 126 -7.89 -0.36 11.79
CA THR A 126 -7.16 0.48 12.75
C THR A 126 -6.28 1.53 12.12
N HIS A 127 -6.06 1.49 10.80
CA HIS A 127 -5.20 2.44 10.09
C HIS A 127 -5.84 2.91 8.78
N TRP A 128 -5.43 4.10 8.33
CA TRP A 128 -5.51 4.51 6.93
C TRP A 128 -4.11 4.51 6.32
N PHE A 129 -4.05 4.16 5.05
CA PHE A 129 -2.85 4.04 4.25
C PHE A 129 -3.07 4.94 3.03
N ILE A 130 -2.24 5.96 2.87
CA ILE A 130 -2.45 6.99 1.84
C ILE A 130 -1.22 7.04 0.96
N THR A 131 -1.35 6.57 -0.28
CA THR A 131 -0.27 6.65 -1.26
C THR A 131 -0.37 7.98 -2.01
N TYR A 132 0.77 8.64 -2.23
CA TYR A 132 0.93 9.80 -3.10
C TYR A 132 1.97 9.47 -4.17
N ALA A 133 1.73 9.89 -5.40
CA ALA A 133 2.61 9.67 -6.53
C ALA A 133 2.80 10.97 -7.34
N PHE A 134 4.02 11.18 -7.80
CA PHE A 134 4.56 12.40 -8.39
C PHE A 134 5.15 12.07 -9.76
N PHE A 135 4.61 12.68 -10.81
CA PHE A 135 4.95 12.35 -12.19
C PHE A 135 5.89 13.40 -12.80
N SER A 136 6.94 12.92 -13.46
CA SER A 136 7.80 13.70 -14.34
C SER A 136 7.73 13.11 -15.77
N PRO A 137 7.77 13.90 -16.85
CA PRO A 137 7.67 13.35 -18.21
C PRO A 137 8.88 12.53 -18.68
N ARG A 138 10.04 12.65 -18.01
CA ARG A 138 11.32 12.06 -18.41
C ARG A 138 12.14 11.67 -17.18
N ASP A 139 12.58 10.42 -17.06
CA ASP A 139 13.80 10.10 -16.30
C ASP A 139 14.99 10.41 -17.21
N TRP A 140 15.85 11.35 -16.82
CA TRP A 140 16.90 11.86 -17.68
C TRP A 140 18.23 12.05 -16.94
N THR A 141 19.31 12.30 -17.67
CA THR A 141 20.63 12.60 -17.09
C THR A 141 21.44 13.54 -17.99
N ASP A 142 22.40 14.26 -17.43
CA ASP A 142 23.38 15.08 -18.15
C ASP A 142 24.58 14.25 -18.65
N ILE A 143 24.81 13.06 -18.08
CA ILE A 143 25.96 12.21 -18.39
C ILE A 143 25.75 11.49 -19.74
N ALA A 144 26.36 12.01 -20.80
CA ALA A 144 26.23 11.49 -22.18
C ALA A 144 26.57 10.00 -22.38
N LEU A 145 27.37 9.40 -21.49
CA LEU A 145 27.70 7.98 -21.51
C LEU A 145 26.58 7.09 -20.94
N LEU A 146 25.64 7.66 -20.18
CA LEU A 146 24.53 6.95 -19.52
C LEU A 146 23.19 7.14 -20.25
N TYR A 147 23.12 7.95 -21.32
CA TYR A 147 21.87 8.23 -22.05
C TYR A 147 21.12 6.96 -22.49
N GLN A 148 21.84 5.90 -22.88
CA GLN A 148 21.25 4.61 -23.33
C GLN A 148 21.11 3.58 -22.20
N LEU A 149 21.40 3.95 -20.94
CA LEU A 149 21.47 3.04 -19.78
C LEU A 149 20.56 3.48 -18.62
N ASP A 150 20.50 4.78 -18.32
CA ASP A 150 19.67 5.36 -17.26
C ASP A 150 18.30 5.80 -17.79
N GLN A 151 18.31 6.68 -18.80
CA GLN A 151 17.13 7.44 -19.19
C GLN A 151 15.96 6.58 -19.66
N HIS A 152 14.75 7.07 -19.40
CA HIS A 152 13.53 6.57 -20.02
C HIS A 152 12.41 7.61 -20.03
N GLU A 153 11.48 7.39 -20.95
CA GLU A 153 10.21 8.08 -20.99
C GLU A 153 9.33 7.75 -19.78
N ASN A 154 8.68 8.79 -19.24
CA ASN A 154 7.98 8.81 -17.97
C ASN A 154 8.88 8.56 -16.75
N ASP A 155 8.53 9.22 -15.64
CA ASP A 155 8.86 8.76 -14.30
C ASP A 155 7.64 8.94 -13.37
N LEU A 156 7.47 8.03 -12.41
CA LEU A 156 6.43 8.13 -11.38
C LEU A 156 6.92 7.50 -10.08
N GLU A 157 7.14 8.36 -9.09
CA GLU A 157 7.67 8.01 -7.78
C GLU A 157 6.77 8.50 -6.66
N GLY A 158 6.94 8.00 -5.43
CA GLY A 158 5.95 8.29 -4.40
C GLY A 158 6.25 7.93 -2.96
N VAL A 159 5.20 8.02 -2.16
CA VAL A 159 5.22 7.80 -0.72
C VAL A 159 3.90 7.22 -0.21
N LEU A 160 4.00 6.16 0.59
CA LEU A 160 2.93 5.63 1.42
C LEU A 160 2.96 6.29 2.80
N MET A 161 1.87 6.93 3.22
CA MET A 161 1.68 7.45 4.57
C MET A 161 0.87 6.46 5.41
N ILE A 162 1.31 6.20 6.65
CA ILE A 162 0.70 5.24 7.57
C ILE A 162 0.08 5.99 8.76
N VAL A 163 -1.25 6.04 8.82
CA VAL A 163 -2.03 6.86 9.77
C VAL A 163 -2.82 5.98 10.72
N GLU A 164 -2.54 6.05 12.02
CA GLU A 164 -3.32 5.34 13.05
C GLU A 164 -4.66 6.03 13.29
N LYS A 165 -5.73 5.25 13.42
CA LYS A 165 -7.06 5.73 13.82
C LYS A 165 -7.13 5.88 15.35
N ASP A 166 -6.80 7.06 15.84
CA ASP A 166 -6.91 7.44 17.26
C ASP A 166 -8.31 7.90 17.70
N GLY A 167 -9.27 7.95 16.77
CA GLY A 167 -10.65 8.42 17.01
C GLY A 167 -10.88 9.91 16.71
N SER A 168 -9.84 10.65 16.33
CA SER A 168 -9.98 11.98 15.71
C SER A 168 -10.43 11.86 14.25
N ALA A 169 -10.77 13.01 13.64
CA ALA A 169 -11.23 13.07 12.24
C ALA A 169 -10.16 12.64 11.22
N TYR A 170 -8.87 12.76 11.57
CA TYR A 170 -7.75 12.55 10.65
C TYR A 170 -6.73 11.53 11.16
N GLY A 171 -6.87 11.03 12.39
CA GLY A 171 -5.91 10.12 12.99
C GLY A 171 -4.57 10.77 13.33
N SER A 172 -3.57 9.92 13.54
CA SER A 172 -2.18 10.31 13.81
C SER A 172 -1.24 9.64 12.80
N LEU A 173 -0.54 10.44 11.99
CA LEU A 173 0.52 9.94 11.10
C LEU A 173 1.69 9.38 11.91
N LYS A 174 2.00 8.09 11.71
CA LYS A 174 3.03 7.35 12.46
C LYS A 174 4.33 7.17 11.71
N GLY A 175 4.26 7.08 10.38
CA GLY A 175 5.40 6.83 9.53
C GLY A 175 5.04 6.88 8.06
N ALA A 176 6.05 6.73 7.23
CA ALA A 176 5.94 6.71 5.79
C ALA A 176 6.95 5.76 5.16
N VAL A 177 6.69 5.35 3.92
CA VAL A 177 7.61 4.57 3.08
C VAL A 177 7.69 5.26 1.72
N THR A 178 8.87 5.68 1.30
CA THR A 178 9.07 6.34 -0.01
C THR A 178 9.69 5.38 -1.02
N THR A 179 9.47 5.63 -2.31
CA THR A 179 10.15 4.92 -3.40
C THR A 179 11.26 5.80 -3.96
N ASN A 180 12.47 5.24 -4.07
CA ASN A 180 13.63 5.87 -4.70
C ASN A 180 14.21 4.85 -5.68
N HIS A 181 13.91 5.07 -6.96
CA HIS A 181 14.10 4.21 -8.11
C HIS A 181 13.47 2.81 -7.97
N SER A 182 14.19 1.87 -7.36
CA SER A 182 13.76 0.48 -7.16
C SER A 182 13.89 0.01 -5.72
N ASP A 183 14.19 0.93 -4.80
CA ASP A 183 14.38 0.65 -3.38
C ASP A 183 13.36 1.46 -2.57
N PHE A 184 12.89 0.90 -1.45
CA PHE A 184 11.99 1.58 -0.52
C PHE A 184 12.74 2.08 0.71
N PHE A 185 12.39 3.27 1.20
CA PHE A 185 13.00 3.89 2.40
C PHE A 185 11.92 4.19 3.44
N SER A 186 12.16 3.83 4.69
CA SER A 186 11.14 3.85 5.76
C SER A 186 11.41 4.91 6.83
N TYR A 187 10.36 5.60 7.26
CA TYR A 187 10.46 6.76 8.15
C TYR A 187 9.40 6.72 9.24
N ALA A 188 9.75 7.18 10.45
CA ALA A 188 8.80 7.40 11.53
C ALA A 188 8.61 8.89 11.84
N THR A 189 7.42 9.30 12.25
CA THR A 189 7.20 10.68 12.74
C THR A 189 7.81 10.87 14.13
N ALA A 190 8.16 12.11 14.48
CA ALA A 190 8.72 12.43 15.79
C ALA A 190 7.73 12.06 16.93
N GLY A 191 8.14 11.14 17.81
CA GLY A 191 7.27 10.63 18.89
C GLY A 191 6.35 9.47 18.48
N SER A 192 6.48 8.92 17.27
CA SER A 192 5.85 7.67 16.87
C SER A 192 6.32 6.49 17.75
N SER A 193 5.49 5.46 17.86
CA SER A 193 5.86 4.18 18.49
C SER A 193 6.54 3.20 17.53
N PHE A 194 6.60 3.53 16.23
CA PHE A 194 7.19 2.68 15.21
C PHE A 194 8.70 2.58 15.42
N VAL A 195 9.22 1.35 15.31
CA VAL A 195 10.65 1.01 15.38
C VAL A 195 11.00 0.07 14.23
N THR A 196 12.29 -0.07 13.90
CA THR A 196 12.82 -1.03 12.91
C THR A 196 12.17 -2.40 13.07
N GLY A 197 11.48 -2.86 12.02
CA GLY A 197 10.93 -4.21 11.91
C GLY A 197 11.91 -5.12 11.17
N LEU A 198 11.47 -5.71 10.05
CA LEU A 198 12.35 -6.42 9.13
C LEU A 198 13.28 -5.46 8.38
N GLU A 199 12.79 -4.25 8.05
CA GLU A 199 13.58 -3.18 7.45
C GLU A 199 13.96 -2.06 8.44
N SER A 200 15.04 -1.36 8.12
CA SER A 200 15.51 -0.22 8.92
C SER A 200 14.64 1.02 8.74
N ILE A 201 14.43 1.76 9.84
CA ILE A 201 13.98 3.15 9.78
C ILE A 201 15.17 4.02 9.39
N ASP A 202 15.13 4.59 8.20
CA ASP A 202 16.17 5.43 7.61
C ASP A 202 16.22 6.83 8.24
N GLY A 203 15.09 7.33 8.74
CA GLY A 203 15.05 8.65 9.36
C GLY A 203 13.74 9.06 10.00
N THR A 204 13.69 10.33 10.41
CA THR A 204 12.48 10.96 10.95
C THR A 204 11.75 11.72 9.85
N LEU A 205 10.48 11.36 9.61
CA LEU A 205 9.60 12.10 8.70
C LEU A 205 9.33 13.49 9.29
N GLN A 206 9.84 14.52 8.64
CA GLN A 206 9.69 15.90 9.08
C GLN A 206 8.29 16.42 8.79
N MET A 207 7.81 17.34 9.64
CA MET A 207 6.49 17.94 9.56
C MET A 207 6.64 19.47 9.52
N LYS A 208 5.91 20.16 8.63
CA LYS A 208 5.94 21.61 8.45
C LYS A 208 4.52 22.17 8.46
N ASP A 209 4.31 23.31 9.12
CA ASP A 209 3.02 24.00 9.11
C ASP A 209 2.76 24.63 7.73
N PHE A 210 1.54 24.45 7.24
CA PHE A 210 0.99 25.21 6.14
C PHE A 210 -0.47 25.54 6.45
N ASN A 211 -0.79 26.82 6.54
CA ASN A 211 -2.12 27.34 6.87
C ASN A 211 -2.72 26.79 8.20
N GLY A 212 -1.89 26.43 9.17
CA GLY A 212 -2.34 25.85 10.44
C GLY A 212 -2.57 24.33 10.42
N GLU A 213 -2.26 23.66 9.32
CA GLU A 213 -2.23 22.19 9.21
C GLU A 213 -0.76 21.71 9.13
N MET A 214 -0.40 20.66 9.88
CA MET A 214 0.96 20.10 9.88
C MET A 214 1.09 19.02 8.79
N HIS A 215 1.80 19.33 7.70
CA HIS A 215 2.01 18.41 6.57
C HIS A 215 3.36 17.70 6.67
N PRO A 216 3.48 16.43 6.24
CA PRO A 216 4.78 15.77 6.10
C PRO A 216 5.60 16.45 4.99
N VAL A 217 6.92 16.33 5.04
CA VAL A 217 7.82 16.91 4.02
C VAL A 217 8.58 15.81 3.29
N THR A 218 8.42 15.75 1.97
CA THR A 218 9.19 14.87 1.09
C THR A 218 10.04 15.68 0.13
N ALA A 219 11.10 15.06 -0.37
CA ALA A 219 12.01 15.64 -1.34
C ALA A 219 12.34 14.63 -2.44
N GLN A 220 12.51 15.13 -3.66
CA GLN A 220 12.78 14.34 -4.86
C GLN A 220 13.94 14.99 -5.62
N GLU A 221 14.93 14.18 -5.98
CA GLU A 221 16.09 14.65 -6.75
C GLU A 221 15.68 15.08 -8.18
N ALA A 222 16.50 15.89 -8.84
CA ALA A 222 16.38 16.14 -10.28
C ALA A 222 16.70 14.86 -11.07
N LYS A 223 16.53 14.88 -12.40
CA LYS A 223 17.03 13.83 -13.32
C LYS A 223 16.36 12.46 -13.19
N GLY A 224 16.84 11.63 -12.26
CA GLY A 224 16.35 10.26 -12.00
C GLY A 224 15.28 10.17 -10.93
N HIS A 225 14.93 11.31 -10.30
CA HIS A 225 13.67 11.50 -9.59
C HIS A 225 13.35 10.57 -8.40
N GLY A 226 14.31 9.85 -7.83
CA GLY A 226 14.05 9.06 -6.63
C GLY A 226 13.58 9.93 -5.45
N LEU A 227 12.59 9.45 -4.69
CA LEU A 227 11.90 10.23 -3.64
C LEU A 227 12.26 9.75 -2.23
N LYS A 228 12.57 10.70 -1.33
CA LYS A 228 12.89 10.45 0.09
C LYS A 228 12.19 11.44 1.02
N ALA A 229 12.21 11.18 2.33
CA ALA A 229 11.81 12.19 3.30
C ALA A 229 12.86 13.31 3.36
N TRP A 230 12.42 14.57 3.39
CA TRP A 230 13.33 15.70 3.62
C TRP A 230 13.93 15.61 5.03
N PRO A 231 15.25 15.87 5.26
CA PRO A 231 16.26 16.37 4.32
C PRO A 231 17.24 15.29 3.81
N GLN A 232 16.83 14.02 3.65
CA GLN A 232 17.73 13.01 3.05
C GLN A 232 17.98 13.30 1.56
N HIS A 233 16.93 13.75 0.87
CA HIS A 233 17.01 14.58 -0.30
C HIS A 233 16.61 16.02 0.06
N ASP A 234 17.10 17.00 -0.69
CA ASP A 234 16.75 18.41 -0.56
C ASP A 234 17.06 19.13 -1.89
N ILE A 235 16.60 20.37 -2.03
CA ILE A 235 16.91 21.23 -3.18
C ILE A 235 18.38 21.70 -3.11
N ASN A 236 19.12 21.55 -4.20
CA ASN A 236 20.55 21.84 -4.32
C ASN A 236 20.85 22.93 -5.36
N GLY A 237 20.18 24.07 -5.24
CA GLY A 237 20.35 25.21 -6.14
C GLY A 237 19.00 25.68 -6.68
N ASP A 238 18.70 25.31 -7.92
CA ASP A 238 17.36 25.37 -8.49
C ASP A 238 16.45 24.25 -7.94
N GLY A 239 15.20 24.61 -7.64
CA GLY A 239 14.20 23.69 -7.14
C GLY A 239 12.91 24.39 -6.74
N ILE A 240 11.82 23.63 -6.79
CA ILE A 240 10.44 24.11 -6.63
C ILE A 240 9.83 23.50 -5.37
N ILE A 241 9.05 24.28 -4.61
CA ILE A 241 8.34 23.78 -3.43
C ILE A 241 6.83 23.74 -3.71
N TYR A 242 6.31 22.51 -3.75
CA TYR A 242 4.94 22.19 -4.07
C TYR A 242 4.10 21.99 -2.79
N TYR A 243 2.90 22.58 -2.74
CA TYR A 243 1.97 22.54 -1.59
C TYR A 243 0.62 21.94 -2.00
N PRO A 244 -0.05 21.13 -1.15
CA PRO A 244 -1.34 20.55 -1.49
C PRO A 244 -2.43 21.62 -1.59
N SER A 245 -3.09 21.73 -2.75
CA SER A 245 -4.13 22.75 -2.92
C SER A 245 -5.35 22.45 -2.06
N ALA A 246 -5.79 23.45 -1.29
CA ALA A 246 -7.03 23.36 -0.52
C ALA A 246 -8.30 23.50 -1.38
N SER A 247 -8.17 23.97 -2.63
CA SER A 247 -9.30 24.23 -3.54
C SER A 247 -9.27 23.40 -4.83
N GLY A 248 -8.29 22.49 -4.96
CA GLY A 248 -8.13 21.64 -6.15
C GLY A 248 -7.50 22.35 -7.34
N VAL A 249 -6.79 23.46 -7.11
CA VAL A 249 -6.02 24.18 -8.14
C VAL A 249 -4.75 23.41 -8.47
N ALA A 250 -4.41 23.33 -9.76
CA ALA A 250 -3.11 22.93 -10.26
C ALA A 250 -2.41 24.18 -10.81
N GLN A 251 -1.40 24.69 -10.12
CA GLN A 251 -0.61 25.84 -10.57
C GLN A 251 0.52 25.38 -11.50
N ILE A 252 0.94 26.26 -12.41
CA ILE A 252 2.14 26.07 -13.24
C ILE A 252 3.27 26.84 -12.53
N PRO A 253 4.45 26.23 -12.25
CA PRO A 253 5.57 26.95 -11.65
C PRO A 253 5.97 28.17 -12.50
N ALA A 254 6.27 29.30 -11.85
CA ALA A 254 6.69 30.51 -12.55
C ALA A 254 8.09 30.37 -13.18
N ASP A 255 9.01 29.73 -12.45
CA ASP A 255 10.36 29.39 -12.87
C ASP A 255 10.93 28.26 -11.97
N ASN A 256 12.20 27.88 -12.19
CA ASN A 256 12.87 26.80 -11.46
C ASN A 256 13.16 27.11 -9.98
N TYR A 257 12.84 28.30 -9.47
CA TYR A 257 13.05 28.72 -8.09
C TYR A 257 11.72 28.99 -7.35
N ASP A 258 10.59 28.57 -7.93
CA ASP A 258 9.27 28.84 -7.38
C ASP A 258 9.06 28.11 -6.04
N ASN A 259 9.10 28.89 -4.95
CA ASN A 259 8.99 28.37 -3.60
C ASN A 259 7.54 28.23 -3.10
N TYR A 260 6.55 28.42 -3.98
CA TYR A 260 5.14 28.24 -3.68
C TYR A 260 4.30 27.87 -4.93
N VAL A 261 4.19 26.58 -5.21
CA VAL A 261 3.31 26.06 -6.27
C VAL A 261 2.23 25.15 -5.67
N GLU A 262 0.95 25.49 -5.81
CA GLU A 262 -0.13 24.57 -5.41
C GLU A 262 -0.29 23.43 -6.41
N TYR A 263 -0.27 22.18 -5.92
CA TYR A 263 -0.62 21.00 -6.72
C TYR A 263 -2.05 20.52 -6.46
N LYS A 264 -2.70 20.02 -7.51
CA LYS A 264 -3.99 19.36 -7.41
C LYS A 264 -3.82 17.90 -7.00
N LEU A 265 -4.53 17.48 -5.96
CA LEU A 265 -4.71 16.07 -5.62
C LEU A 265 -5.69 15.41 -6.60
N VAL A 266 -5.24 14.36 -7.29
CA VAL A 266 -6.01 13.56 -8.25
C VAL A 266 -6.26 12.19 -7.65
N ASN A 267 -7.51 11.78 -7.49
CA ASN A 267 -7.80 10.46 -6.95
C ASN A 267 -7.54 9.41 -8.04
N ILE A 268 -6.63 8.47 -7.80
CA ILE A 268 -6.30 7.37 -8.72
C ILE A 268 -7.55 6.59 -9.17
N PHE A 269 -8.59 6.57 -8.33
CA PHE A 269 -9.88 5.91 -8.56
C PHE A 269 -11.04 6.85 -8.92
N GLU A 270 -10.78 8.10 -9.32
CA GLU A 270 -11.83 8.90 -9.96
C GLU A 270 -12.19 8.33 -11.35
N ALA A 271 -13.42 8.58 -11.81
CA ALA A 271 -13.92 7.97 -13.04
C ALA A 271 -13.10 8.42 -14.26
N GLY A 272 -12.51 7.46 -14.97
CA GLY A 272 -11.58 7.71 -16.07
C GLY A 272 -10.15 8.07 -15.64
N GLY A 273 -9.88 8.09 -14.32
CA GLY A 273 -8.57 8.34 -13.74
C GLY A 273 -7.59 7.16 -13.89
N LEU A 274 -6.41 7.30 -13.30
CA LEU A 274 -5.24 6.44 -13.55
C LEU A 274 -5.52 4.94 -13.40
N TRP A 275 -6.35 4.52 -12.44
CA TRP A 275 -6.70 3.11 -12.27
C TRP A 275 -7.59 2.57 -13.39
N ASP A 276 -8.52 3.37 -13.92
CA ASP A 276 -9.36 2.97 -15.06
C ASP A 276 -8.51 2.81 -16.33
N GLN A 277 -7.40 3.55 -16.44
CA GLN A 277 -6.43 3.43 -17.52
C GLN A 277 -5.53 2.18 -17.44
N ARG A 278 -5.60 1.34 -16.40
CA ARG A 278 -4.72 0.15 -16.29
C ARG A 278 -4.80 -0.83 -17.46
N PHE A 279 -5.91 -0.83 -18.21
CA PHE A 279 -6.08 -1.65 -19.42
C PHE A 279 -5.79 -0.90 -20.73
N ASN A 280 -5.39 0.37 -20.66
CA ASN A 280 -5.01 1.16 -21.81
C ASN A 280 -3.60 0.76 -22.28
N THR A 281 -3.52 0.15 -23.46
CA THR A 281 -2.28 -0.32 -24.09
C THR A 281 -1.42 0.78 -24.71
N ASP A 282 -1.90 2.01 -24.71
CA ASP A 282 -1.12 3.19 -25.10
C ASP A 282 -0.34 3.71 -23.86
N LEU A 283 -0.88 3.52 -22.65
CA LEU A 283 -0.27 3.92 -21.37
C LEU A 283 0.64 2.83 -20.77
N PHE A 284 0.13 1.60 -20.66
CA PHE A 284 0.78 0.51 -19.93
C PHE A 284 1.04 -0.71 -20.81
N PHE A 285 2.09 -1.46 -20.48
CA PHE A 285 2.35 -2.77 -21.11
C PHE A 285 1.23 -3.78 -20.83
N ASN A 286 0.64 -3.71 -19.64
CA ASN A 286 -0.48 -4.51 -19.18
C ASN A 286 -1.00 -3.93 -17.83
N ALA A 287 -2.09 -4.51 -17.32
CA ALA A 287 -2.72 -4.09 -16.06
C ALA A 287 -1.83 -4.12 -14.81
N GLY A 288 -0.68 -4.78 -14.87
CA GLY A 288 0.34 -4.75 -13.82
C GLY A 288 0.92 -3.37 -13.56
N GLY A 289 0.79 -2.40 -14.47
CA GLY A 289 1.09 -0.98 -14.20
C GLY A 289 2.49 -0.49 -14.59
N GLY A 290 3.29 -1.29 -15.30
CA GLY A 290 4.53 -0.80 -15.93
C GLY A 290 4.21 0.08 -17.13
N PHE A 291 4.66 1.34 -17.10
CA PHE A 291 4.44 2.31 -18.18
C PHE A 291 5.20 1.88 -19.44
N LYS A 292 4.64 2.20 -20.60
CA LYS A 292 5.38 2.12 -21.87
C LYS A 292 6.30 3.34 -22.02
N GLY A 293 7.15 3.27 -23.03
CA GLY A 293 8.01 4.35 -23.51
C GLY A 293 8.65 3.91 -24.82
N ASN A 294 9.19 4.84 -25.59
CA ASN A 294 10.00 4.50 -26.78
C ASN A 294 11.36 5.22 -26.85
N ASP A 295 11.55 6.27 -26.04
CA ASP A 295 12.82 6.97 -25.92
C ASP A 295 13.77 6.26 -24.94
N PHE A 296 14.95 5.86 -25.46
CA PHE A 296 16.06 5.14 -24.79
C PHE A 296 15.77 3.72 -24.29
N LYS A 297 14.61 3.50 -23.67
CA LYS A 297 14.10 2.20 -23.23
C LYS A 297 12.64 2.06 -23.67
N SER A 298 12.12 0.82 -23.67
CA SER A 298 10.69 0.59 -23.93
C SER A 298 9.76 0.99 -22.77
N GLY A 299 10.33 1.52 -21.68
CA GLY A 299 9.67 1.90 -20.43
C GLY A 299 10.68 1.92 -19.28
N GLY A 300 10.19 2.24 -18.08
CA GLY A 300 10.99 2.27 -16.85
C GLY A 300 10.18 2.68 -15.64
N ALA A 301 9.31 3.69 -15.81
CA ALA A 301 8.34 4.10 -14.80
C ALA A 301 7.31 3.02 -14.47
N ASN A 302 6.83 3.05 -13.23
CA ASN A 302 5.88 2.09 -12.68
C ASN A 302 4.74 2.81 -11.95
N ALA A 303 3.51 2.32 -12.08
CA ALA A 303 2.38 2.79 -11.30
C ALA A 303 2.52 2.34 -9.82
N PRO A 304 1.76 2.94 -8.86
CA PRO A 304 1.89 2.59 -7.45
C PRO A 304 1.59 1.13 -7.11
N TRP A 305 0.82 0.45 -7.96
CA TRP A 305 0.52 -0.98 -7.85
C TRP A 305 1.50 -1.89 -8.61
N ALA A 306 2.60 -1.32 -9.10
CA ALA A 306 3.71 -1.99 -9.77
C ALA A 306 5.07 -1.76 -9.06
N TRP A 307 5.21 -0.66 -8.30
CA TRP A 307 6.41 -0.38 -7.50
C TRP A 307 6.81 -1.56 -6.62
N ASN A 308 8.08 -1.92 -6.65
CA ASN A 308 8.65 -3.01 -5.87
C ASN A 308 9.91 -2.56 -5.17
N ASP A 309 10.16 -3.11 -3.98
CA ASP A 309 11.50 -3.16 -3.42
C ASP A 309 12.26 -4.28 -4.14
N GLY A 310 13.18 -3.92 -5.03
CA GLY A 310 13.88 -4.86 -5.91
C GLY A 310 14.82 -5.82 -5.17
N ASN A 311 15.15 -5.52 -3.91
CA ASN A 311 16.13 -6.26 -3.12
C ASN A 311 15.50 -7.08 -1.96
N ASP A 312 14.32 -6.70 -1.46
CA ASP A 312 13.57 -7.49 -0.47
C ASP A 312 12.68 -8.56 -1.13
N GLY A 313 12.90 -9.83 -0.77
CA GLY A 313 12.05 -10.96 -1.21
C GLY A 313 10.77 -11.15 -0.39
N ILE A 314 10.52 -10.34 0.65
CA ILE A 314 9.37 -10.43 1.56
C ILE A 314 8.24 -9.50 1.10
N VAL A 315 8.58 -8.30 0.61
CA VAL A 315 7.70 -7.41 -0.16
C VAL A 315 7.57 -7.90 -1.62
N GLN A 316 6.40 -7.67 -2.22
CA GLN A 316 6.14 -8.00 -3.63
C GLN A 316 5.74 -6.74 -4.41
N GLY A 317 5.92 -6.78 -5.72
CA GLY A 317 5.57 -5.70 -6.63
C GLY A 317 4.12 -5.26 -6.45
N GLY A 318 3.94 -3.97 -6.17
CA GLY A 318 2.67 -3.32 -5.92
C GLY A 318 2.19 -3.33 -4.48
N GLU A 319 2.80 -4.07 -3.54
CA GLU A 319 2.25 -4.20 -2.17
C GLU A 319 2.18 -2.87 -1.41
N LEU A 320 3.02 -1.89 -1.76
CA LEU A 320 2.93 -0.51 -1.25
C LEU A 320 1.53 0.11 -1.47
N ALA A 321 0.86 -0.24 -2.55
CA ALA A 321 -0.52 0.19 -2.84
C ALA A 321 -1.56 -0.91 -2.60
N THR A 322 -1.26 -2.17 -2.93
CA THR A 322 -2.25 -3.26 -2.95
C THR A 322 -2.42 -3.97 -1.60
N ASP A 323 -1.37 -4.10 -0.79
CA ASP A 323 -1.42 -4.62 0.59
C ASP A 323 -0.56 -3.77 1.56
N PRO A 324 -0.83 -2.44 1.68
CA PRO A 324 0.00 -1.53 2.47
C PRO A 324 0.04 -1.88 3.96
N ALA A 325 -0.96 -2.60 4.46
CA ALA A 325 -0.93 -3.12 5.83
C ALA A 325 0.05 -4.29 5.98
N LYS A 326 0.21 -5.16 4.96
CA LYS A 326 1.29 -6.17 4.98
C LYS A 326 2.65 -5.50 4.98
N LEU A 327 2.86 -4.51 4.10
CA LEU A 327 4.14 -3.82 3.99
C LEU A 327 4.49 -3.08 5.30
N ALA A 328 3.57 -2.31 5.87
CA ALA A 328 3.80 -1.58 7.11
C ALA A 328 4.12 -2.49 8.32
N ASP A 329 3.42 -3.62 8.46
CA ASP A 329 3.64 -4.61 9.55
C ASP A 329 4.81 -5.58 9.24
N ASN A 330 5.52 -5.37 8.13
CA ASN A 330 6.81 -5.99 7.85
C ASN A 330 7.95 -5.00 8.13
N TYR A 331 7.85 -3.76 7.64
CA TYR A 331 8.87 -2.72 7.79
C TYR A 331 8.94 -2.12 9.20
N PHE A 332 7.81 -2.03 9.92
CA PHE A 332 7.76 -1.42 11.25
C PHE A 332 7.31 -2.41 12.32
N ASP A 333 8.12 -2.56 13.37
CA ASP A 333 7.70 -3.05 14.67
C ASP A 333 7.08 -1.90 15.49
N GLY A 334 6.44 -2.20 16.63
CA GLY A 334 5.86 -1.17 17.50
C GLY A 334 4.55 -0.53 16.98
N VAL A 335 3.96 -1.13 15.94
CA VAL A 335 2.70 -0.71 15.28
C VAL A 335 1.43 -0.88 16.13
N GLY A 336 1.55 -1.46 17.33
CA GLY A 336 0.49 -1.48 18.34
C GLY A 336 -0.74 -2.30 17.93
N ASN A 337 -1.93 -1.67 17.95
CA ASN A 337 -3.18 -2.32 17.55
C ASN A 337 -3.31 -2.31 16.01
N PHE A 338 -2.50 -3.13 15.35
CA PHE A 338 -2.39 -3.13 13.90
C PHE A 338 -3.34 -4.16 13.25
N SER A 339 -3.94 -3.79 12.11
CA SER A 339 -4.88 -4.67 11.40
C SER A 339 -4.56 -4.78 9.92
N ARG A 340 -4.19 -5.99 9.48
CA ARG A 340 -4.11 -6.39 8.07
C ARG A 340 -5.50 -6.73 7.45
N THR A 341 -6.61 -6.31 8.07
CA THR A 341 -7.98 -6.50 7.51
C THR A 341 -8.53 -5.18 6.99
N TYR A 342 -8.75 -5.10 5.68
CA TYR A 342 -9.30 -3.92 5.03
C TYR A 342 -10.80 -3.75 5.27
N ILE A 343 -11.23 -2.49 5.45
CA ILE A 343 -12.61 -2.03 5.34
C ILE A 343 -12.87 -1.54 3.90
N ASN A 344 -11.89 -0.88 3.30
CA ASN A 344 -11.95 -0.42 1.91
C ASN A 344 -10.53 -0.45 1.31
N ASN A 345 -10.30 -1.22 0.26
CA ASN A 345 -9.04 -1.22 -0.49
C ASN A 345 -9.40 -1.14 -1.97
N ASN A 346 -9.07 -0.04 -2.63
CA ASN A 346 -9.57 0.24 -3.97
C ASN A 346 -8.80 -0.48 -5.10
N TYR A 347 -7.53 -0.84 -4.89
CA TYR A 347 -6.78 -1.71 -5.80
C TYR A 347 -7.38 -3.11 -5.84
N ASN A 348 -7.84 -3.57 -4.68
CA ASN A 348 -8.64 -4.77 -4.55
C ASN A 348 -10.15 -4.50 -4.72
N ALA A 349 -10.59 -3.29 -5.14
CA ALA A 349 -12.02 -2.92 -5.26
C ALA A 349 -12.76 -3.41 -6.50
N ALA A 350 -12.32 -4.54 -7.04
CA ALA A 350 -13.26 -5.64 -7.22
C ALA A 350 -13.72 -6.23 -5.84
N ALA A 351 -13.91 -5.41 -4.79
CA ALA A 351 -13.95 -5.75 -3.36
C ALA A 351 -15.32 -6.29 -2.91
N GLY A 352 -15.92 -7.12 -3.76
CA GLY A 352 -16.48 -8.39 -3.29
C GLY A 352 -15.42 -9.51 -3.33
N GLY A 353 -14.13 -9.15 -3.41
CA GLY A 353 -12.92 -9.95 -3.61
C GLY A 353 -12.61 -10.90 -2.47
N VAL A 354 -13.50 -11.86 -2.25
CA VAL A 354 -13.48 -12.80 -1.11
C VAL A 354 -12.41 -13.88 -1.22
N VAL A 355 -11.65 -13.90 -2.33
CA VAL A 355 -10.48 -14.76 -2.55
C VAL A 355 -9.36 -13.97 -3.19
N THR A 356 -8.15 -14.09 -2.68
CA THR A 356 -6.92 -13.66 -3.37
C THR A 356 -6.19 -14.91 -3.86
N VAL A 357 -5.86 -14.96 -5.14
CA VAL A 357 -5.02 -16.01 -5.75
C VAL A 357 -3.60 -15.48 -5.93
N PHE A 358 -2.60 -16.35 -5.75
CA PHE A 358 -1.18 -15.99 -5.77
C PHE A 358 -0.40 -16.92 -6.69
N GLN A 359 0.60 -16.34 -7.37
CA GLN A 359 1.48 -17.07 -8.28
C GLN A 359 2.23 -18.22 -7.59
N ASN A 360 2.87 -17.93 -6.45
CA ASN A 360 3.80 -18.82 -5.76
C ASN A 360 3.25 -19.29 -4.40
N CYS A 361 3.84 -20.36 -3.85
CA CYS A 361 3.49 -20.84 -2.51
C CYS A 361 3.93 -19.86 -1.42
N ASN A 362 3.22 -19.90 -0.29
CA ASN A 362 3.30 -18.99 0.86
C ASN A 362 2.80 -17.56 0.59
N TYR A 363 1.88 -17.40 -0.37
CA TYR A 363 1.26 -16.13 -0.74
C TYR A 363 2.27 -15.13 -1.31
N THR A 364 3.05 -15.57 -2.30
CA THR A 364 4.10 -14.77 -2.95
C THR A 364 3.97 -14.72 -4.48
N GLY A 365 4.76 -13.85 -5.15
CA GLY A 365 4.67 -13.56 -6.59
C GLY A 365 3.59 -12.52 -6.91
N TYR A 366 2.91 -12.61 -8.06
CA TYR A 366 1.74 -11.75 -8.27
C TYR A 366 0.56 -12.17 -7.38
N ALA A 367 -0.28 -11.21 -6.99
CA ALA A 367 -1.48 -11.42 -6.19
C ALA A 367 -2.71 -10.79 -6.88
N VAL A 368 -3.80 -11.54 -7.01
CA VAL A 368 -5.03 -11.07 -7.66
C VAL A 368 -6.26 -11.35 -6.77
N ALA A 369 -6.98 -10.30 -6.38
CA ALA A 369 -8.26 -10.41 -5.69
C ALA A 369 -9.42 -10.67 -6.69
N LEU A 370 -10.17 -11.73 -6.46
CA LEU A 370 -11.29 -12.18 -7.30
C LEU A 370 -12.60 -12.22 -6.51
N PRO A 371 -13.67 -11.52 -6.94
CA PRO A 371 -14.96 -11.58 -6.26
C PRO A 371 -15.71 -12.90 -6.47
N VAL A 372 -16.82 -13.09 -5.74
CA VAL A 372 -17.82 -14.14 -6.05
C VAL A 372 -18.20 -14.08 -7.52
N GLY A 373 -18.02 -15.19 -8.24
CA GLY A 373 -18.14 -15.22 -9.69
C GLY A 373 -17.58 -16.50 -10.32
N ASN A 374 -17.68 -16.58 -11.64
CA ASN A 374 -17.10 -17.65 -12.45
C ASN A 374 -16.15 -17.00 -13.47
N TYR A 375 -14.92 -17.50 -13.55
CA TYR A 375 -13.86 -16.91 -14.38
C TYR A 375 -13.27 -17.97 -15.31
N THR A 376 -13.49 -17.80 -16.61
CA THR A 376 -12.73 -18.51 -17.66
C THR A 376 -11.30 -17.99 -17.72
N LEU A 377 -10.43 -18.65 -18.47
CA LEU A 377 -9.04 -18.24 -18.67
C LEU A 377 -8.93 -16.82 -19.24
N ALA A 378 -9.80 -16.46 -20.18
CA ALA A 378 -9.81 -15.11 -20.75
C ALA A 378 -10.13 -14.05 -19.69
N GLN A 379 -11.03 -14.36 -18.76
CA GLN A 379 -11.38 -13.47 -17.64
C GLN A 379 -10.26 -13.44 -16.59
N LEU A 380 -9.64 -14.58 -16.27
CA LEU A 380 -8.48 -14.64 -15.38
C LEU A 380 -7.31 -13.79 -15.92
N LYS A 381 -7.00 -13.92 -17.21
CA LYS A 381 -5.98 -13.10 -17.88
C LYS A 381 -6.32 -11.61 -17.86
N SER A 382 -7.59 -11.22 -18.01
CA SER A 382 -8.00 -9.82 -17.86
C SER A 382 -7.92 -9.29 -16.42
N TYR A 383 -7.72 -10.16 -15.43
CA TYR A 383 -7.41 -9.80 -14.04
C TYR A 383 -5.92 -9.92 -13.70
N GLY A 384 -5.05 -10.23 -14.68
CA GLY A 384 -3.60 -10.40 -14.49
C GLY A 384 -3.16 -11.81 -14.08
N VAL A 385 -4.06 -12.78 -14.01
CA VAL A 385 -3.72 -14.18 -13.69
C VAL A 385 -3.17 -14.88 -14.93
N VAL A 386 -1.97 -15.45 -14.81
CA VAL A 386 -1.31 -16.23 -15.86
C VAL A 386 -1.87 -17.66 -15.86
N ASN A 387 -1.93 -18.29 -17.04
CA ASN A 387 -2.43 -19.66 -17.14
C ASN A 387 -1.48 -20.65 -16.47
N ASP A 388 -2.01 -21.62 -15.72
CA ASP A 388 -1.22 -22.69 -15.12
C ASP A 388 -0.07 -22.15 -14.24
N ASP A 389 -0.32 -21.06 -13.52
CA ASP A 389 0.68 -20.30 -12.75
C ASP A 389 0.07 -19.78 -11.43
N LEU A 390 -0.75 -20.61 -10.78
CA LEU A 390 -1.31 -20.36 -9.45
C LEU A 390 -0.83 -21.45 -8.48
N SER A 391 -0.31 -21.01 -7.34
CA SER A 391 0.27 -21.90 -6.32
C SER A 391 -0.27 -21.71 -4.91
N SER A 392 -0.93 -20.60 -4.57
CA SER A 392 -1.58 -20.44 -3.25
C SER A 392 -2.79 -19.51 -3.26
N VAL A 393 -3.65 -19.61 -2.23
CA VAL A 393 -4.89 -18.82 -2.13
C VAL A 393 -5.21 -18.37 -0.70
N ARG A 394 -5.68 -17.14 -0.53
CA ARG A 394 -6.29 -16.62 0.71
C ARG A 394 -7.79 -16.42 0.50
N LEU A 395 -8.59 -16.75 1.51
CA LEU A 395 -10.05 -16.67 1.46
C LEU A 395 -10.60 -15.94 2.69
N GLU A 396 -11.62 -15.12 2.48
CA GLU A 396 -12.46 -14.65 3.57
C GLU A 396 -13.27 -15.81 4.19
N SER A 397 -13.54 -15.70 5.49
CA SER A 397 -14.36 -16.70 6.19
C SER A 397 -15.79 -16.73 5.64
N GLY A 398 -16.30 -17.92 5.34
CA GLY A 398 -17.63 -18.11 4.74
C GLY A 398 -17.64 -18.34 3.23
N TYR A 399 -16.47 -18.40 2.57
CA TYR A 399 -16.35 -18.57 1.13
C TYR A 399 -15.52 -19.78 0.72
N LYS A 400 -15.67 -20.19 -0.54
CA LYS A 400 -14.88 -21.24 -1.20
C LYS A 400 -14.49 -20.84 -2.62
N ILE A 401 -13.32 -21.31 -3.04
CA ILE A 401 -12.88 -21.34 -4.44
C ILE A 401 -12.82 -22.78 -4.92
N THR A 402 -13.36 -23.03 -6.11
CA THR A 402 -13.13 -24.25 -6.88
C THR A 402 -12.20 -23.89 -8.03
N LEU A 403 -10.99 -24.46 -8.04
CA LEU A 403 -10.07 -24.34 -9.18
C LEU A 403 -10.27 -25.52 -10.13
N TYR A 404 -10.18 -25.25 -11.43
CA TYR A 404 -10.37 -26.20 -12.52
C TYR A 404 -9.13 -26.25 -13.40
N GLN A 405 -8.71 -27.47 -13.76
CA GLN A 405 -7.48 -27.70 -14.51
C GLN A 405 -7.55 -27.13 -15.93
N ASN A 406 -8.73 -27.17 -16.56
CA ASN A 406 -8.91 -26.68 -17.92
C ASN A 406 -9.78 -25.42 -17.92
N ASP A 407 -9.70 -24.64 -19.00
CA ASP A 407 -10.60 -23.52 -19.23
C ASP A 407 -12.07 -23.98 -19.33
N ASN A 408 -13.01 -23.05 -19.12
CA ASN A 408 -14.46 -23.26 -19.13
C ASN A 408 -14.94 -24.32 -18.13
N PHE A 409 -14.25 -24.40 -16.98
CA PHE A 409 -14.63 -25.20 -15.81
C PHE A 409 -14.58 -26.72 -16.04
N GLY A 410 -13.59 -27.19 -16.81
CA GLY A 410 -13.32 -28.61 -17.07
C GLY A 410 -12.05 -29.16 -16.41
N GLY A 411 -11.80 -30.45 -16.59
CA GLY A 411 -10.59 -31.13 -16.11
C GLY A 411 -10.64 -31.57 -14.64
N GLU A 412 -9.48 -31.83 -14.04
CA GLU A 412 -9.33 -32.07 -12.60
C GLU A 412 -9.79 -30.83 -11.79
N THR A 413 -10.31 -31.02 -10.57
CA THR A 413 -10.82 -29.93 -9.74
C THR A 413 -10.44 -30.06 -8.27
N ILE A 414 -10.09 -28.94 -7.63
CA ILE A 414 -9.91 -28.85 -6.18
C ILE A 414 -10.83 -27.76 -5.59
N ILE A 415 -11.42 -28.03 -4.41
CA ILE A 415 -12.23 -27.08 -3.66
C ILE A 415 -11.44 -26.66 -2.42
N ILE A 416 -11.36 -25.37 -2.16
CA ILE A 416 -10.64 -24.78 -1.04
C ILE A 416 -11.59 -23.85 -0.28
N THR A 417 -11.65 -24.02 1.04
CA THR A 417 -12.65 -23.42 1.95
C THR A 417 -12.04 -22.53 3.04
N GLY A 418 -10.75 -22.22 2.89
CA GLY A 418 -9.95 -21.41 3.80
C GLY A 418 -8.53 -21.24 3.26
N ASN A 419 -7.73 -20.37 3.88
CA ASN A 419 -6.37 -20.07 3.44
C ASN A 419 -5.53 -21.34 3.19
N ASN A 420 -4.95 -21.45 2.00
CA ASN A 420 -4.08 -22.55 1.62
C ASN A 420 -2.76 -21.98 1.06
N SER A 421 -1.66 -22.17 1.78
CA SER A 421 -0.35 -21.64 1.43
C SER A 421 0.35 -22.40 0.31
N CYS A 422 -0.11 -23.58 -0.11
CA CYS A 422 0.48 -24.26 -1.26
C CYS A 422 -0.51 -25.28 -1.86
N LEU A 423 -0.84 -25.15 -3.15
CA LEU A 423 -1.83 -25.98 -3.85
C LEU A 423 -1.41 -27.45 -4.04
N GLY A 424 -0.15 -27.80 -3.71
CA GLY A 424 0.32 -29.18 -3.66
C GLY A 424 0.28 -29.85 -5.04
N THR A 425 -0.50 -30.91 -5.19
CA THR A 425 -0.67 -31.57 -6.51
C THR A 425 -1.48 -30.76 -7.52
N PHE A 426 -2.05 -29.62 -7.10
CA PHE A 426 -2.77 -28.67 -7.95
C PHE A 426 -1.98 -27.38 -8.24
N ASN A 427 -0.69 -27.33 -7.86
CA ASN A 427 0.21 -26.24 -8.28
C ASN A 427 0.23 -26.12 -9.80
N ASP A 428 0.25 -24.90 -10.33
CA ASP A 428 0.55 -24.61 -11.74
C ASP A 428 -0.35 -25.38 -12.73
N LYS A 429 -1.64 -25.44 -12.39
CA LYS A 429 -2.67 -26.16 -13.16
C LYS A 429 -3.97 -25.40 -13.37
N ALA A 430 -4.18 -24.27 -12.71
CA ALA A 430 -5.48 -23.60 -12.73
C ALA A 430 -5.65 -22.80 -14.04
N SER A 431 -6.58 -23.24 -14.88
CA SER A 431 -6.99 -22.54 -16.11
C SER A 431 -8.36 -21.85 -15.98
N SER A 432 -9.21 -22.23 -15.02
CA SER A 432 -10.45 -21.49 -14.69
C SER A 432 -10.87 -21.67 -13.23
N VAL A 433 -11.66 -20.74 -12.66
CA VAL A 433 -12.07 -20.80 -11.24
C VAL A 433 -13.52 -20.37 -11.01
N LYS A 434 -14.13 -20.89 -9.93
CA LYS A 434 -15.44 -20.44 -9.42
C LYS A 434 -15.35 -20.09 -7.95
N ILE A 435 -15.94 -18.97 -7.57
CA ILE A 435 -15.92 -18.44 -6.21
C ILE A 435 -17.35 -18.26 -5.74
N SER A 436 -17.66 -18.75 -4.54
CA SER A 436 -19.01 -18.74 -3.97
C SER A 436 -19.00 -18.78 -2.45
N VAL A 437 -20.15 -18.48 -1.83
CA VAL A 437 -20.39 -18.71 -0.39
C VAL A 437 -20.35 -20.22 -0.10
N LEU A 438 -19.90 -20.58 1.10
CA LEU A 438 -19.76 -21.97 1.56
C LEU A 438 -21.07 -22.77 1.52
#